data_AF-A0A6A3ZUU7-F1
#
_entry.id   AF-A0A6A3ZUU7-F1
#
_cell.length_a   1.000
_cell.length_b   1.000
_cell.length_c   1.000
_cell.angle_alpha   90.00
_cell.angle_beta   90.00
_cell.angle_gamma   90.00
#
_symmetry.space_group_name_H-M   'P 1'
#
loop_
_entity.id
_entity.type
_entity.pdbx_description
1 polymer ?
#
loop_
_entity_poly.entity_id
_entity_poly.type
_entity_poly.pdbx_seq_one_letter_code
_entity_poly.pdbx_strand_id
1 'polypeptide(L)'
;MIDNTVAWVTRHGDAKLQLAYNLSAAFKFSKSVLQKLLAALNECNEWGQVFLLDALAGYTPSDSREAEVIIERVTPRLQHVNSAVVLSAVKGIMKFLEKVSEADTERSLSTKMTPPLLTLLSTEPEIQYVALRNINLIVQKRPSILNEIKVFFCKYNDPICVKMDKLEITIRLVSEVNIEQVLLEFKEYATEVNVEFVRRSVRAIGRCAVARRGENVFLGMEMYCLVECLLIEMVREVFPG
;
A
#
# COMPACT_ATOMS: atom_id res chain seq x y z
N MET A 1 -16.80 4.82 -24.72
CA MET A 1 -16.90 6.07 -23.92
C MET A 1 -16.04 6.02 -22.64
N ILE A 2 -15.26 4.95 -22.39
CA ILE A 2 -14.46 4.76 -21.18
C ILE A 2 -12.94 4.95 -21.47
N ASP A 3 -12.52 4.78 -22.73
CA ASP A 3 -11.11 4.97 -23.15
C ASP A 3 -10.64 6.43 -23.14
N ASN A 4 -11.55 7.39 -23.29
CA ASN A 4 -11.21 8.82 -23.26
C ASN A 4 -10.91 9.32 -21.84
N THR A 5 -11.42 8.67 -20.81
CA THR A 5 -11.21 9.07 -19.41
C THR A 5 -9.83 8.66 -18.93
N VAL A 6 -9.38 7.45 -19.28
CA VAL A 6 -8.02 6.99 -18.98
C VAL A 6 -6.98 7.83 -19.73
N ALA A 7 -7.19 8.08 -21.03
CA ALA A 7 -6.32 8.93 -21.82
C ALA A 7 -6.30 10.40 -21.36
N TRP A 8 -7.40 10.91 -20.80
CA TRP A 8 -7.48 12.24 -20.19
C TRP A 8 -6.71 12.31 -18.87
N VAL A 9 -6.78 11.26 -18.03
CA VAL A 9 -6.00 11.13 -16.79
C VAL A 9 -4.51 10.97 -17.09
N THR A 10 -4.12 10.25 -18.14
CA THR A 10 -2.69 10.13 -18.51
C THR A 10 -2.15 11.43 -19.10
N ARG A 11 -2.90 12.13 -19.97
CA ARG A 11 -2.46 13.42 -20.56
C ARG A 11 -2.52 14.61 -19.60
N HIS A 12 -3.50 14.68 -18.69
CA HIS A 12 -3.58 15.74 -17.68
C HIS A 12 -2.87 15.39 -16.38
N GLY A 13 -2.59 14.11 -16.13
CA GLY A 13 -1.75 13.63 -15.04
C GLY A 13 -0.36 14.21 -15.18
N ASP A 14 0.24 14.15 -16.37
CA ASP A 14 1.57 14.73 -16.64
C ASP A 14 1.60 16.25 -16.51
N ALA A 15 0.56 16.96 -16.96
CA ALA A 15 0.49 18.42 -16.82
C ALA A 15 0.25 18.87 -15.36
N LYS A 16 -0.59 18.15 -14.59
CA LYS A 16 -0.76 18.40 -13.14
C LYS A 16 0.45 17.96 -12.33
N LEU A 17 1.12 16.88 -12.72
CA LEU A 17 2.37 16.42 -12.11
C LEU A 17 3.51 17.39 -12.42
N GLN A 18 3.60 17.92 -13.64
CA GLN A 18 4.55 18.96 -14.00
C GLN A 18 4.22 20.29 -13.35
N LEU A 19 2.95 20.70 -13.24
CA LEU A 19 2.59 21.89 -12.46
C LEU A 19 2.86 21.68 -10.97
N ALA A 20 2.55 20.53 -10.40
CA ALA A 20 2.85 20.21 -9.00
C ALA A 20 4.37 20.12 -8.76
N TYR A 21 5.13 19.58 -9.71
CA TYR A 21 6.59 19.55 -9.69
C TYR A 21 7.17 20.95 -9.80
N ASN A 22 6.66 21.77 -10.72
CA ASN A 22 7.05 23.17 -10.90
C ASN A 22 6.62 24.06 -9.73
N LEU A 23 5.48 23.81 -9.09
CA LEU A 23 5.08 24.47 -7.84
C LEU A 23 5.96 24.03 -6.67
N SER A 24 6.29 22.74 -6.58
CA SER A 24 7.19 22.21 -5.55
C SER A 24 8.62 22.71 -5.71
N ALA A 25 9.06 22.97 -6.95
CA ALA A 25 10.36 23.54 -7.28
C ALA A 25 10.38 25.07 -7.17
N ALA A 26 9.24 25.76 -7.35
CA ALA A 26 9.14 27.22 -7.29
C ALA A 26 8.92 27.76 -5.87
N PHE A 27 8.31 27.01 -4.97
CA PHE A 27 8.13 27.43 -3.58
C PHE A 27 9.35 27.09 -2.72
N LYS A 28 10.28 28.04 -2.60
CA LYS A 28 11.21 28.05 -1.46
C LYS A 28 10.40 28.27 -0.18
N PHE A 29 9.94 27.19 0.42
CA PHE A 29 9.24 27.21 1.69
C PHE A 29 10.17 27.72 2.79
N SER A 30 9.88 28.91 3.29
CA SER A 30 10.49 29.42 4.53
C SER A 30 9.79 28.79 5.74
N LYS A 31 10.51 28.66 6.86
CA LYS A 31 9.97 28.17 8.14
C LYS A 31 8.75 28.98 8.61
N SER A 32 8.69 30.27 8.29
CA SER A 32 7.53 31.13 8.59
C SER A 32 6.30 30.78 7.76
N VAL A 33 6.49 30.34 6.51
CA VAL A 33 5.41 29.86 5.63
C VAL A 33 4.90 28.51 6.12
N LEU A 34 5.81 27.61 6.50
CA LEU A 34 5.46 26.32 7.10
C LEU A 34 4.54 26.49 8.31
N GLN A 35 4.89 27.37 9.26
CA GLN A 35 4.06 27.62 10.44
C GLN A 35 2.66 28.16 10.09
N LYS A 36 2.57 29.05 9.10
CA LYS A 36 1.28 29.56 8.62
C LYS A 36 0.43 28.48 7.95
N LEU A 37 1.04 27.58 7.18
CA LEU A 37 0.34 26.46 6.54
C LEU A 37 -0.16 25.45 7.57
N LEU A 38 0.65 25.14 8.59
CA LEU A 38 0.25 24.25 9.68
C LEU A 38 -0.88 24.86 10.54
N ALA A 39 -0.89 26.19 10.72
CA ALA A 39 -2.01 26.87 11.35
C ALA A 39 -3.28 26.81 10.49
N ALA A 40 -3.15 27.14 9.19
CA ALA A 40 -4.25 27.10 8.24
C ALA A 40 -4.85 25.69 8.07
N LEU A 41 -4.06 24.63 8.26
CA LEU A 41 -4.51 23.25 8.21
C LEU A 41 -5.66 22.95 9.18
N ASN A 42 -5.74 23.67 10.30
CA ASN A 42 -6.81 23.48 11.29
C ASN A 42 -8.12 24.19 10.90
N GLU A 43 -8.04 25.23 10.07
CA GLU A 43 -9.16 26.10 9.71
C GLU A 43 -9.72 25.79 8.32
N CYS A 44 -8.95 25.07 7.49
CA CYS A 44 -9.34 24.75 6.12
C CYS A 44 -10.35 23.60 6.07
N ASN A 45 -11.23 23.65 5.05
CA ASN A 45 -12.07 22.52 4.68
C ASN A 45 -11.23 21.35 4.14
N GLU A 46 -11.87 20.20 3.93
CA GLU A 46 -11.20 18.94 3.57
C GLU A 46 -10.32 19.05 2.32
N TRP A 47 -10.80 19.72 1.27
CA TRP A 47 -10.06 19.92 0.02
C TRP A 47 -8.88 20.88 0.19
N GLY A 48 -9.06 21.93 1.01
CA GLY A 48 -7.96 22.82 1.40
C GLY A 48 -6.89 22.05 2.19
N GLN A 49 -7.29 21.17 3.12
CA GLN A 49 -6.36 20.34 3.86
C GLN A 49 -5.57 19.41 2.94
N VAL A 50 -6.20 18.77 1.95
CA VAL A 50 -5.50 17.95 0.93
C VAL A 50 -4.44 18.78 0.20
N PHE A 51 -4.81 19.97 -0.31
CA PHE A 51 -3.88 20.83 -1.03
C PHE A 51 -2.71 21.31 -0.16
N LEU A 52 -3.00 21.67 1.10
CA LEU A 52 -1.98 22.08 2.06
C LEU A 52 -1.04 20.91 2.41
N LEU A 53 -1.56 19.70 2.62
CA LEU A 53 -0.74 18.50 2.88
C LEU A 53 0.14 18.14 1.68
N ASP A 54 -0.37 18.26 0.46
CA ASP A 54 0.42 18.07 -0.76
C ASP A 54 1.50 19.14 -0.92
N ALA A 55 1.20 20.40 -0.60
CA ALA A 55 2.18 21.48 -0.58
C ALA A 55 3.25 21.24 0.49
N LEU A 56 2.87 20.78 1.68
CA LEU A 56 3.78 20.39 2.76
C LEU A 56 4.70 19.25 2.31
N ALA A 57 4.20 18.28 1.54
CA ALA A 57 5.02 17.24 0.94
C ALA A 57 6.06 17.79 -0.05
N GLY A 58 6.02 19.08 -0.45
CA GLY A 58 7.09 19.76 -1.20
C GLY A 58 8.24 20.24 -0.30
N TYR A 59 8.00 20.44 0.99
CA TYR A 59 8.99 20.93 1.94
C TYR A 59 10.04 19.87 2.27
N THR A 60 11.28 20.31 2.51
CA THR A 60 12.36 19.45 3.01
C THR A 60 12.78 20.00 4.37
N PRO A 61 12.52 19.26 5.48
CA PRO A 61 12.96 19.66 6.81
C PRO A 61 14.48 19.81 6.87
N SER A 62 14.93 20.77 7.66
CA SER A 62 16.36 21.05 7.85
C SER A 62 17.00 19.99 8.77
N ASP A 63 16.27 19.62 9.83
CA ASP A 63 16.74 18.74 10.90
C ASP A 63 15.73 17.62 11.22
N SER A 64 16.19 16.50 11.80
CA SER A 64 15.34 15.39 12.27
C SER A 64 14.21 15.89 13.19
N ARG A 65 14.57 16.77 14.14
CA ARG A 65 13.61 17.35 15.09
C ARG A 65 12.52 18.18 14.42
N GLU A 66 12.85 18.87 13.33
CA GLU A 66 11.86 19.63 12.56
C GLU A 66 10.91 18.69 11.81
N ALA A 67 11.45 17.60 11.24
CA ALA A 67 10.64 16.56 10.61
C ALA A 67 9.66 15.91 11.60
N GLU A 68 10.13 15.55 12.80
CA GLU A 68 9.32 14.98 13.86
C GLU A 68 8.16 15.91 14.27
N VAL A 69 8.45 17.19 14.51
CA VAL A 69 7.42 18.18 14.88
C VAL A 69 6.37 18.33 13.77
N ILE A 70 6.78 18.30 12.50
CA ILE A 70 5.82 18.36 11.38
C ILE A 70 4.96 17.09 11.35
N ILE A 71 5.56 15.92 11.51
CA ILE A 71 4.81 14.65 11.55
C ILE A 71 3.79 14.64 12.69
N GLU A 72 4.17 15.09 13.89
CA GLU A 72 3.25 15.20 15.03
C GLU A 72 2.07 16.12 14.75
N ARG A 73 2.30 17.24 14.04
CA ARG A 73 1.24 18.18 13.64
C ARG A 73 0.33 17.62 12.55
N VAL A 74 0.84 16.74 11.68
CA VAL A 74 0.05 16.09 10.62
C VAL A 74 -0.68 14.85 11.13
N THR A 75 -0.18 14.18 12.17
CA THR A 75 -0.74 12.93 12.73
C THR A 75 -2.26 12.98 12.98
N PRO A 76 -2.85 14.06 13.55
CA PRO A 76 -4.30 14.14 13.75
C PRO A 76 -5.13 14.03 12.46
N ARG A 77 -4.56 14.33 11.29
CA ARG A 77 -5.24 14.20 9.99
C ARG A 77 -5.42 12.75 9.55
N LEU A 78 -4.72 11.80 10.16
CA LEU A 78 -4.89 10.36 9.89
C LEU A 78 -6.25 9.83 10.32
N GLN A 79 -6.93 10.50 11.27
CA GLN A 79 -8.25 10.11 11.76
C GLN A 79 -9.40 10.83 11.04
N HIS A 80 -9.11 11.52 9.94
CA HIS A 80 -10.10 12.27 9.20
C HIS A 80 -11.08 11.34 8.45
N VAL A 81 -12.36 11.72 8.36
CA VAL A 81 -13.41 10.92 7.69
C VAL A 81 -13.13 10.77 6.19
N ASN A 82 -12.68 11.85 5.55
CA ASN A 82 -12.33 11.86 4.14
C ASN A 82 -10.99 11.13 3.87
N SER A 83 -11.03 10.04 3.10
CA SER A 83 -9.89 9.23 2.70
C SER A 83 -8.81 9.99 1.92
N ALA A 84 -9.17 11.04 1.18
CA ALA A 84 -8.20 11.86 0.46
C ALA A 84 -7.28 12.63 1.43
N VAL A 85 -7.85 13.13 2.54
CA VAL A 85 -7.07 13.80 3.60
C VAL A 85 -6.12 12.79 4.26
N VAL A 86 -6.61 11.59 4.57
CA VAL A 86 -5.81 10.51 5.18
C VAL A 86 -4.65 10.11 4.27
N LEU A 87 -4.90 9.83 2.98
CA LEU A 87 -3.86 9.44 2.02
C LEU A 87 -2.83 10.55 1.79
N SER A 88 -3.27 11.82 1.76
CA SER A 88 -2.36 12.97 1.64
C SER A 88 -1.49 13.13 2.89
N ALA A 89 -2.05 12.92 4.08
CA ALA A 89 -1.31 12.92 5.34
C ALA A 89 -0.26 11.79 5.38
N VAL A 90 -0.65 10.57 4.99
CA VAL A 90 0.28 9.42 4.89
C VAL A 90 1.43 9.72 3.93
N LYS A 91 1.15 10.28 2.76
CA LYS A 91 2.18 10.70 1.79
C LYS A 91 3.17 11.70 2.40
N GLY A 92 2.67 12.72 3.10
CA GLY A 92 3.51 13.71 3.78
C GLY A 92 4.37 13.07 4.87
N ILE A 93 3.78 12.26 5.75
CA ILE A 93 4.49 11.55 6.82
C ILE A 93 5.57 10.63 6.25
N MET A 94 5.26 9.83 5.23
CA MET A 94 6.23 8.93 4.57
C MET A 94 7.44 9.67 4.01
N LYS A 95 7.26 10.88 3.48
CA LYS A 95 8.37 11.70 3.00
C LYS A 95 9.24 12.24 4.14
N PHE A 96 8.62 12.74 5.21
CA PHE A 96 9.36 13.31 6.34
C PHE A 96 10.06 12.24 7.18
N LEU A 97 9.54 11.01 7.21
CA LEU A 97 10.19 9.89 7.87
C LEU A 97 11.58 9.56 7.29
N GLU A 98 11.88 9.91 6.04
CA GLU A 98 13.22 9.74 5.46
C GLU A 98 14.29 10.67 6.10
N LYS A 99 13.86 11.68 6.86
CA LYS A 99 14.74 12.64 7.55
C LYS A 99 14.85 12.39 9.05
N VAL A 100 14.13 11.42 9.59
CA VAL A 100 14.19 11.06 11.01
C VAL A 100 15.42 10.19 11.24
N SER A 101 16.30 10.61 12.14
CA SER A 101 17.56 9.92 12.41
C SER A 101 17.42 8.76 13.39
N GLU A 102 16.46 8.84 14.32
CA GLU A 102 16.27 7.82 15.35
C GLU A 102 15.35 6.68 14.87
N ALA A 103 15.88 5.46 14.83
CA ALA A 103 15.15 4.30 14.30
C ALA A 103 13.90 3.94 15.14
N ASP A 104 13.94 4.16 16.45
CA ASP A 104 12.82 3.85 17.35
C ASP A 104 11.66 4.85 17.19
N THR A 105 11.97 6.14 17.01
CA THR A 105 10.95 7.16 16.73
C THR A 105 10.38 6.97 15.32
N GLU A 106 11.23 6.64 14.34
CA GLU A 106 10.80 6.30 12.99
C GLU A 106 9.81 5.12 12.98
N ARG A 107 10.11 4.04 13.73
CA ARG A 107 9.22 2.88 13.89
C ARG A 107 7.91 3.28 14.58
N SER A 108 7.98 4.02 15.68
CA SER A 108 6.82 4.49 16.43
C SER A 108 5.89 5.38 15.59
N LEU A 109 6.45 6.25 14.76
CA LEU A 109 5.68 7.09 13.85
C LEU A 109 5.11 6.28 12.68
N SER A 110 5.84 5.28 12.21
CA SER A 110 5.39 4.41 11.13
C SER A 110 4.19 3.54 11.52
N THR A 111 4.18 3.01 12.75
CA THR A 111 3.06 2.18 13.25
C THR A 111 1.78 2.98 13.45
N LYS A 112 1.85 4.30 13.68
CA LYS A 112 0.67 5.18 13.75
C LYS A 112 -0.11 5.24 12.43
N MET A 113 0.54 4.97 11.29
CA MET A 113 -0.14 4.94 9.98
C MET A 113 -0.87 3.62 9.72
N THR A 114 -0.59 2.56 10.47
CA THR A 114 -1.16 1.24 10.23
C THR A 114 -2.68 1.21 10.44
N PRO A 115 -3.23 1.64 11.60
CA PRO A 115 -4.68 1.65 11.81
C PRO A 115 -5.48 2.42 10.73
N PRO A 116 -5.13 3.67 10.34
CA PRO A 116 -5.90 4.39 9.34
C PRO A 116 -5.84 3.74 7.95
N LEU A 117 -4.70 3.16 7.56
CA LEU A 117 -4.58 2.42 6.30
C LEU A 117 -5.47 1.18 6.28
N LEU A 118 -5.56 0.45 7.40
CA LEU A 118 -6.44 -0.72 7.51
C LEU A 118 -7.92 -0.34 7.50
N THR A 119 -8.30 0.77 8.13
CA THR A 119 -9.68 1.29 8.09
C THR A 119 -10.11 1.63 6.67
N LEU A 120 -9.23 2.17 5.83
CA LEU A 120 -9.53 2.45 4.41
C LEU A 120 -9.89 1.19 3.62
N LEU A 121 -9.40 0.01 4.03
CA LEU A 121 -9.73 -1.25 3.36
C LEU A 121 -11.15 -1.74 3.62
N SER A 122 -11.86 -1.13 4.56
CA SER A 122 -13.25 -1.44 4.91
C SER A 122 -14.26 -0.47 4.27
N THR A 123 -13.78 0.45 3.43
CA THR A 123 -14.60 1.45 2.73
C THR A 123 -15.10 0.93 1.37
N GLU A 124 -15.68 1.81 0.55
CA GLU A 124 -16.18 1.48 -0.79
C GLU A 124 -15.06 0.88 -1.69
N PRO A 125 -15.40 -0.04 -2.62
CA PRO A 125 -14.41 -0.74 -3.44
C PRO A 125 -13.45 0.17 -4.22
N GLU A 126 -13.91 1.33 -4.66
CA GLU A 126 -13.13 2.34 -5.39
C GLU A 126 -12.06 2.95 -4.49
N ILE A 127 -12.43 3.30 -3.26
CA ILE A 127 -11.50 3.85 -2.26
C ILE A 127 -10.54 2.76 -1.81
N GLN A 128 -11.03 1.54 -1.59
CA GLN A 128 -10.22 0.38 -1.26
C GLN A 128 -9.16 0.10 -2.32
N TYR A 129 -9.51 0.16 -3.61
CA TYR A 129 -8.55 -0.01 -4.70
C TYR A 129 -7.42 1.04 -4.65
N VAL A 130 -7.77 2.32 -4.49
CA VAL A 130 -6.77 3.39 -4.37
C VAL A 130 -5.92 3.20 -3.11
N ALA A 131 -6.52 2.81 -1.99
CA ALA A 131 -5.81 2.55 -0.74
C ALA A 131 -4.83 1.37 -0.88
N LEU A 132 -5.24 0.26 -1.50
CA LEU A 132 -4.39 -0.92 -1.74
C LEU A 132 -3.17 -0.58 -2.61
N ARG A 133 -3.36 0.23 -3.66
CA ARG A 133 -2.22 0.71 -4.48
C ARG A 133 -1.22 1.52 -3.65
N ASN A 134 -1.71 2.43 -2.81
CA ASN A 134 -0.84 3.22 -1.92
C ASN A 134 -0.15 2.32 -0.88
N ILE A 135 -0.87 1.38 -0.27
CA ILE A 135 -0.31 0.41 0.67
C ILE A 135 0.79 -0.42 0.01
N ASN A 136 0.59 -0.90 -1.22
CA ASN A 136 1.60 -1.66 -1.94
C ASN A 136 2.90 -0.85 -2.12
N LEU A 137 2.80 0.44 -2.45
CA LEU A 137 3.97 1.33 -2.54
C LEU A 137 4.66 1.53 -1.17
N ILE A 138 3.87 1.68 -0.11
CA ILE A 138 4.38 1.84 1.26
C ILE A 138 5.12 0.58 1.71
N VAL A 139 4.54 -0.60 1.51
CA VAL A 139 5.14 -1.90 1.88
C VAL A 139 6.44 -2.15 1.12
N GLN A 140 6.52 -1.75 -0.16
CA GLN A 140 7.76 -1.86 -0.94
C GLN A 140 8.89 -1.02 -0.35
N LYS A 141 8.58 0.16 0.19
CA LYS A 141 9.57 1.05 0.80
C LYS A 141 9.89 0.64 2.24
N ARG A 142 8.88 0.19 3.00
CA ARG A 142 8.94 -0.08 4.45
C ARG A 142 8.05 -1.29 4.80
N PRO A 143 8.57 -2.52 4.67
CA PRO A 143 7.77 -3.73 4.90
C PRO A 143 7.35 -3.92 6.37
N SER A 144 8.07 -3.30 7.32
CA SER A 144 7.83 -3.41 8.77
C SER A 144 6.61 -2.64 9.29
N ILE A 145 5.91 -1.88 8.44
CA ILE A 145 4.76 -1.07 8.86
C ILE A 145 3.52 -1.94 9.11
N LEU A 146 3.33 -2.99 8.31
CA LEU A 146 2.13 -3.81 8.33
C LEU A 146 2.43 -5.21 8.83
N ASN A 147 1.92 -5.52 10.03
CA ASN A 147 2.08 -6.84 10.66
C ASN A 147 0.83 -7.72 10.51
N GLU A 148 -0.34 -7.13 10.23
CA GLU A 148 -1.60 -7.87 10.14
C GLU A 148 -1.89 -8.35 8.72
N ILE A 149 -1.38 -9.53 8.38
CA ILE A 149 -1.55 -10.11 7.03
C ILE A 149 -3.00 -10.51 6.71
N LYS A 150 -3.79 -10.88 7.72
CA LYS A 150 -5.16 -11.40 7.57
C LYS A 150 -6.11 -10.41 6.91
N VAL A 151 -5.86 -9.11 7.08
CA VAL A 151 -6.70 -8.05 6.50
C VAL A 151 -6.58 -8.03 4.96
N PHE A 152 -5.50 -8.57 4.41
CA PHE A 152 -5.24 -8.66 2.97
C PHE A 152 -5.80 -9.93 2.33
N PHE A 153 -6.50 -10.79 3.07
CA PHE A 153 -7.15 -11.95 2.48
C PHE A 153 -8.37 -11.52 1.65
N CYS A 154 -8.52 -12.18 0.51
CA CYS A 154 -9.58 -11.92 -0.46
C CYS A 154 -10.91 -12.45 0.08
N LYS A 155 -11.95 -11.62 0.01
CA LYS A 155 -13.32 -12.06 0.25
C LYS A 155 -13.93 -12.54 -1.06
N TYR A 156 -14.92 -13.44 -0.99
CA TYR A 156 -15.61 -13.95 -2.17
C TYR A 156 -16.19 -12.82 -3.04
N ASN A 157 -16.77 -11.80 -2.41
CA ASN A 157 -17.40 -10.65 -3.06
C ASN A 157 -16.45 -9.51 -3.47
N ASP A 158 -15.13 -9.65 -3.22
CA ASP A 158 -14.17 -8.63 -3.62
C ASP A 158 -14.08 -8.56 -5.15
N PRO A 159 -14.05 -7.35 -5.75
CA PRO A 159 -13.77 -7.19 -7.18
C PRO A 159 -12.42 -7.79 -7.58
N ILE A 160 -12.30 -8.28 -8.81
CA ILE A 160 -11.07 -8.92 -9.28
C ILE A 160 -9.82 -8.02 -9.16
N CYS A 161 -9.95 -6.71 -9.39
CA CYS A 161 -8.85 -5.76 -9.22
C CYS A 161 -8.36 -5.68 -7.76
N VAL A 162 -9.29 -5.71 -6.79
CA VAL A 162 -8.99 -5.73 -5.36
C VAL A 162 -8.34 -7.05 -4.97
N LYS A 163 -8.86 -8.20 -5.44
CA LYS A 163 -8.26 -9.52 -5.20
C LYS A 163 -6.80 -9.59 -5.68
N MET A 164 -6.53 -9.05 -6.87
CA MET A 164 -5.18 -9.03 -7.46
C MET A 164 -4.19 -8.19 -6.66
N ASP A 165 -4.57 -6.99 -6.21
CA ASP A 165 -3.71 -6.14 -5.39
C ASP A 165 -3.50 -6.72 -3.97
N LYS A 166 -4.55 -7.31 -3.38
CA LYS A 166 -4.47 -8.04 -2.11
C LYS A 166 -3.47 -9.20 -2.18
N LEU A 167 -3.55 -10.02 -3.22
CA LEU A 167 -2.61 -11.12 -3.46
C LEU A 167 -1.17 -10.61 -3.53
N GLU A 168 -0.92 -9.54 -4.29
CA GLU A 168 0.41 -8.92 -4.44
C GLU A 168 0.97 -8.37 -3.11
N ILE A 169 0.13 -7.78 -2.26
CA ILE A 169 0.55 -7.31 -0.92
C ILE A 169 0.84 -8.50 -0.01
N THR A 170 -0.04 -9.51 0.01
CA THR A 170 0.13 -10.71 0.84
C THR A 170 1.46 -11.40 0.55
N ILE A 171 1.85 -11.53 -0.73
CA ILE A 171 3.15 -12.10 -1.16
C ILE A 171 4.33 -11.33 -0.56
N ARG A 172 4.25 -9.99 -0.46
CA ARG A 172 5.33 -9.15 0.07
C ARG A 172 5.46 -9.25 1.59
N LEU A 173 4.36 -9.53 2.29
CA LEU A 173 4.30 -9.61 3.75
C LEU A 173 4.55 -11.03 4.29
N VAL A 174 4.84 -12.01 3.42
CA VAL A 174 5.09 -13.39 3.85
C VAL A 174 6.38 -13.52 4.64
N SER A 175 6.25 -13.94 5.89
CA SER A 175 7.32 -14.28 6.82
C SER A 175 7.28 -15.76 7.20
N GLU A 176 8.30 -16.26 7.90
CA GLU A 176 8.30 -17.62 8.44
C GLU A 176 7.16 -17.88 9.43
N VAL A 177 6.69 -16.83 10.12
CA VAL A 177 5.65 -16.96 11.13
C VAL A 177 4.27 -17.14 10.49
N ASN A 178 4.05 -16.64 9.27
CA ASN A 178 2.73 -16.60 8.64
C ASN A 178 2.61 -17.43 7.36
N ILE A 179 3.69 -18.07 6.90
CA ILE A 179 3.74 -18.80 5.62
C ILE A 179 2.68 -19.90 5.52
N GLU A 180 2.49 -20.70 6.57
CA GLU A 180 1.54 -21.81 6.56
C GLU A 180 0.11 -21.32 6.33
N GLN A 181 -0.27 -20.24 7.02
CA GLN A 181 -1.59 -19.63 6.87
C GLN A 181 -1.78 -19.05 5.46
N VAL A 182 -0.75 -18.40 4.90
CA VAL A 182 -0.80 -17.84 3.54
C VAL A 182 -0.90 -18.94 2.48
N LEU A 183 -0.19 -20.05 2.64
CA LEU A 183 -0.26 -21.18 1.71
C LEU A 183 -1.63 -21.85 1.71
N LEU A 184 -2.25 -22.00 2.88
CA LEU A 184 -3.62 -22.52 2.99
C LEU A 184 -4.61 -21.62 2.24
N GLU A 185 -4.49 -20.31 2.41
CA GLU A 185 -5.32 -19.33 1.72
C GLU A 185 -5.08 -19.35 0.18
N PHE A 186 -3.83 -19.42 -0.26
CA PHE A 186 -3.51 -19.49 -1.70
C PHE A 186 -4.00 -20.78 -2.35
N LYS A 187 -4.13 -21.88 -1.59
CA LYS A 187 -4.77 -23.11 -2.06
C LYS A 187 -6.24 -22.88 -2.35
N GLU A 188 -6.97 -22.17 -1.49
CA GLU A 188 -8.36 -21.80 -1.77
C GLU A 188 -8.45 -20.92 -3.03
N TYR A 189 -7.52 -19.98 -3.21
CA TYR A 189 -7.47 -19.13 -4.40
C TYR A 189 -7.17 -19.88 -5.69
N ALA A 190 -6.59 -21.08 -5.64
CA ALA A 190 -6.37 -21.93 -6.80
C ALA A 190 -7.67 -22.60 -7.31
N THR A 191 -8.71 -22.63 -6.48
CA THR A 191 -10.04 -23.19 -6.82
C THR A 191 -11.05 -22.14 -7.28
N GLU A 192 -10.63 -20.88 -7.42
CA GLU A 192 -11.45 -19.79 -7.94
C GLU A 192 -11.74 -19.94 -9.45
N VAL A 193 -12.85 -19.35 -9.91
CA VAL A 193 -13.28 -19.47 -11.32
C VAL A 193 -12.42 -18.61 -12.26
N ASN A 194 -11.82 -17.54 -11.73
CA ASN A 194 -11.04 -16.61 -12.55
C ASN A 194 -9.63 -17.16 -12.85
N VAL A 195 -9.42 -17.60 -14.09
CA VAL A 195 -8.16 -18.23 -14.55
C VAL A 195 -6.92 -17.35 -14.32
N GLU A 196 -7.00 -16.03 -14.54
CA GLU A 196 -5.83 -15.16 -14.33
C GLU A 196 -5.48 -15.02 -12.84
N PHE A 197 -6.49 -14.92 -11.97
CA PHE A 197 -6.28 -14.90 -10.52
C PHE A 197 -5.66 -16.21 -10.04
N VAL A 198 -6.22 -17.35 -10.44
CA VAL A 198 -5.70 -18.69 -10.14
C VAL A 198 -4.24 -18.81 -10.59
N ARG A 199 -3.92 -18.41 -11.83
CA ARG A 199 -2.55 -18.45 -12.36
C ARG A 199 -1.58 -17.56 -11.57
N ARG A 200 -2.05 -16.43 -11.03
CA ARG A 200 -1.23 -15.55 -10.16
C ARG A 200 -1.01 -16.20 -8.80
N SER A 201 -2.03 -16.80 -8.20
CA SER A 201 -1.94 -17.49 -6.92
C SER A 201 -0.98 -18.68 -6.97
N VAL A 202 -1.03 -19.51 -8.02
CA VAL A 202 -0.07 -20.60 -8.21
C VAL A 202 1.37 -20.09 -8.36
N ARG A 203 1.57 -19.01 -9.14
CA ARG A 203 2.89 -18.37 -9.25
C ARG A 203 3.37 -17.82 -7.90
N ALA A 204 2.46 -17.30 -7.08
CA ALA A 204 2.76 -16.80 -5.74
C ALA A 204 3.26 -17.92 -4.82
N ILE A 205 2.58 -19.08 -4.82
CA ILE A 205 3.02 -20.29 -4.09
C ILE A 205 4.44 -20.67 -4.51
N GLY A 206 4.71 -20.71 -5.82
CA GLY A 206 6.04 -21.01 -6.34
C GLY A 206 7.12 -20.01 -5.88
N ARG A 207 6.80 -18.72 -5.82
CA ARG A 207 7.72 -17.69 -5.31
C ARG A 207 8.02 -17.88 -3.82
N CYS A 208 7.01 -18.18 -3.01
CA CYS A 208 7.19 -18.47 -1.58
C CYS A 208 8.09 -19.69 -1.36
N ALA A 209 7.91 -20.75 -2.15
CA ALA A 209 8.72 -21.97 -2.08
C ALA A 209 10.18 -21.73 -2.48
N VAL A 210 10.46 -20.92 -3.51
CA VAL A 210 11.83 -20.59 -3.95
C VAL A 210 12.52 -19.67 -2.95
N ALA A 211 11.82 -18.66 -2.44
CA ALA A 211 12.39 -17.68 -1.51
C ALA A 211 12.89 -18.31 -0.20
N ARG A 212 12.36 -19.47 0.20
CA ARG A 212 12.65 -20.11 1.50
C ARG A 212 13.38 -21.45 1.43
N ARG A 213 13.98 -21.77 0.28
CA ARG A 213 14.67 -23.05 0.04
C ARG A 213 15.94 -23.30 0.89
N GLY A 214 16.32 -22.37 1.78
CA GLY A 214 17.55 -22.40 2.58
C GLY A 214 17.39 -22.85 4.04
N GLU A 215 16.18 -22.90 4.61
CA GLU A 215 15.98 -23.19 6.04
C GLU A 215 14.85 -24.23 6.22
N ASN A 216 15.23 -25.42 6.71
CA ASN A 216 14.36 -26.54 7.12
C ASN A 216 13.45 -27.17 6.05
N VAL A 217 14.07 -28.07 5.28
CA VAL A 217 13.42 -29.02 4.38
C VAL A 217 12.77 -30.17 5.18
N PHE A 218 11.56 -29.94 5.70
CA PHE A 218 10.62 -31.03 6.04
C PHE A 218 9.18 -30.77 5.55
N LEU A 219 8.84 -29.54 5.16
CA LEU A 219 7.61 -29.21 4.40
C LEU A 219 7.72 -29.54 2.88
N GLY A 220 8.86 -30.08 2.44
CA GLY A 220 9.15 -30.37 1.04
C GLY A 220 8.35 -31.52 0.43
N MET A 221 7.77 -32.44 1.19
CA MET A 221 7.00 -33.56 0.60
C MET A 221 5.51 -33.25 0.43
N GLU A 222 4.89 -32.49 1.33
CA GLU A 222 3.47 -32.09 1.16
C GLU A 222 3.33 -30.95 0.15
N MET A 223 4.27 -30.00 0.11
CA MET A 223 4.19 -28.87 -0.82
C MET A 223 4.53 -29.27 -2.27
N TYR A 224 5.42 -30.24 -2.50
CA TYR A 224 5.65 -30.79 -3.84
C TYR A 224 4.47 -31.62 -4.33
N CYS A 225 3.88 -32.48 -3.48
CA CYS A 225 2.66 -33.21 -3.84
C CYS A 225 1.47 -32.28 -4.10
N LEU A 226 1.29 -31.21 -3.32
CA LEU A 226 0.23 -30.22 -3.55
C LEU A 226 0.48 -29.42 -4.82
N VAL A 227 1.72 -29.00 -5.09
CA VAL A 227 2.05 -28.24 -6.31
C VAL A 227 1.96 -29.12 -7.56
N GLU A 228 2.39 -30.39 -7.52
CA GLU A 228 2.19 -31.35 -8.61
C GLU A 228 0.71 -31.73 -8.77
N CYS A 229 -0.02 -32.05 -7.71
CA CYS A 229 -1.46 -32.37 -7.81
C CYS A 229 -2.28 -31.16 -8.29
N LEU A 230 -2.01 -29.95 -7.80
CA LEU A 230 -2.67 -28.73 -8.28
C LEU A 230 -2.25 -28.39 -9.72
N LEU A 231 -0.98 -28.58 -10.11
CA LEU A 231 -0.58 -28.43 -11.51
C LEU A 231 -1.24 -29.49 -12.41
N ILE A 232 -1.39 -30.73 -11.96
CA ILE A 232 -2.00 -31.82 -12.73
C ILE A 232 -3.52 -31.62 -12.86
N GLU A 233 -4.22 -31.24 -11.79
CA GLU A 233 -5.66 -30.91 -11.84
C GLU A 233 -5.93 -29.62 -12.63
N MET A 234 -5.12 -28.57 -12.44
CA MET A 234 -5.29 -27.33 -13.20
C MET A 234 -4.91 -27.45 -14.68
N VAL A 235 -3.91 -28.25 -15.05
CA VAL A 235 -3.61 -28.53 -16.46
C VAL A 235 -4.76 -29.31 -17.10
N ARG A 236 -5.42 -30.21 -16.34
CA ARG A 236 -6.62 -30.94 -16.79
C ARG A 236 -7.86 -30.07 -16.95
N GLU A 237 -8.08 -29.08 -16.08
CA GLU A 237 -9.24 -28.20 -16.17
C GLU A 237 -9.06 -27.03 -17.16
N VAL A 238 -7.85 -26.48 -17.29
CA VAL A 238 -7.56 -25.31 -18.15
C VAL A 238 -7.28 -25.71 -19.60
N PHE A 239 -6.83 -26.94 -19.86
CA PHE A 239 -6.62 -27.48 -21.21
C PHE A 239 -7.36 -28.82 -21.37
N PRO A 240 -8.67 -28.80 -21.68
CA PRO A 240 -9.40 -30.01 -22.05
C PRO A 240 -9.01 -30.41 -23.48
N GLY A 241 -7.92 -31.17 -23.58
CA GLY A 241 -7.46 -31.84 -24.81
C GLY A 241 -7.51 -33.35 -24.62
#